data_AF-A0A3A8JJY5-F1
#
_entry.id   AF-A0A3A8JJY5-F1
#
_cell.length_a   1.000
_cell.length_b   1.000
_cell.length_c   1.000
_cell.angle_alpha   90.00
_cell.angle_beta   90.00
_cell.angle_gamma   90.00
#
_symmetry.space_group_name_H-M   'P 1'
#
loop_
_entity.id
_entity.type
_entity.pdbx_description
1 polymer ?
#
loop_
_entity_poly.entity_id
_entity_poly.type
_entity_poly.pdbx_seq_one_letter_code
_entity_poly.pdbx_strand_id
1 'polypeptide(L)'
;MLLLLGVAILGVGTLLFPLPASASESCTAAQKHVQDWVDANAGHLPTDLDGVSRHPVAYRKAIFAALSADQKVSLWREHIRQYVAAHPKLSTQQAAVLESVFARLTSELFSQAGHAQLDLMEKQVKDAFGAEEAVAIVATLGPVEAPEAVPPALAPLCQCSRASPYCGSLACRAYKCTTQSGCGTFYQFRCDGLCG
;
A
#
# COMPACT_ATOMS: atom_id res chain seq x y z
N MET A 1 -72.68 -19.71 -31.23
CA MET A 1 -73.02 -18.33 -30.80
C MET A 1 -72.57 -18.20 -29.34
N LEU A 2 -71.88 -17.11 -29.00
CA LEU A 2 -71.32 -16.68 -27.68
C LEU A 2 -69.92 -17.18 -27.25
N LEU A 3 -68.89 -16.47 -27.74
CA LEU A 3 -67.91 -15.59 -27.07
C LEU A 3 -67.57 -15.70 -25.55
N LEU A 4 -66.23 -15.59 -25.30
CA LEU A 4 -65.50 -14.92 -24.18
C LEU A 4 -65.36 -15.70 -22.84
N LEU A 5 -64.24 -15.73 -22.10
CA LEU A 5 -63.07 -14.84 -21.99
C LEU A 5 -61.86 -15.64 -21.44
N GLY A 6 -60.66 -15.32 -21.94
CA GLY A 6 -59.39 -15.85 -21.44
C GLY A 6 -58.89 -15.13 -20.19
N VAL A 7 -58.07 -15.86 -19.42
CA VAL A 7 -57.16 -15.28 -18.42
C VAL A 7 -55.78 -15.89 -18.67
N ALA A 8 -54.95 -15.20 -19.43
CA ALA A 8 -53.53 -15.49 -19.51
C ALA A 8 -52.86 -14.82 -18.30
N ILE A 9 -52.45 -15.63 -17.32
CA ILE A 9 -51.63 -15.18 -16.21
C ILE A 9 -50.23 -14.94 -16.78
N LEU A 10 -49.89 -13.68 -17.06
CA LEU A 10 -48.52 -13.28 -17.34
C LEU A 10 -47.72 -13.41 -16.04
N GLY A 11 -47.02 -14.53 -15.89
CA GLY A 11 -45.99 -14.69 -14.88
C GLY A 11 -44.91 -13.63 -15.10
N VAL A 12 -44.86 -12.63 -14.24
CA VAL A 12 -43.75 -11.67 -14.18
C VAL A 12 -42.56 -12.43 -13.63
N GLY A 13 -41.81 -13.08 -14.53
CA GLY A 13 -40.49 -13.61 -14.23
C GLY A 13 -39.57 -12.44 -13.97
N THR A 14 -39.31 -12.13 -12.69
CA THR A 14 -38.21 -11.26 -12.30
C THR A 14 -36.92 -11.97 -12.70
N LEU A 15 -36.38 -11.61 -13.87
CA LEU A 15 -35.01 -11.90 -14.23
C LEU A 15 -34.11 -11.17 -13.23
N LEU A 16 -33.73 -11.88 -12.17
CA LEU A 16 -32.66 -11.49 -11.25
C LEU A 16 -31.35 -11.56 -12.03
N PHE A 17 -31.07 -10.52 -12.82
CA PHE A 17 -29.71 -10.27 -13.28
C PHE A 17 -28.90 -9.82 -12.06
N PRO A 18 -27.80 -10.52 -11.71
CA PRO A 18 -26.91 -10.03 -10.66
C PRO A 18 -26.40 -8.67 -11.09
N LEU A 19 -26.73 -7.63 -10.31
CA LEU A 19 -26.17 -6.30 -10.52
C LEU A 19 -24.64 -6.42 -10.43
N PRO A 20 -23.89 -5.81 -11.35
CA PRO A 20 -22.44 -5.78 -11.24
C PRO A 20 -22.09 -5.13 -9.91
N ALA A 21 -21.32 -5.84 -9.08
CA ALA A 21 -20.82 -5.30 -7.83
C ALA A 21 -20.12 -3.96 -8.11
N SER A 22 -20.48 -2.95 -7.35
CA SER A 22 -19.89 -1.63 -7.48
C SER A 22 -18.39 -1.69 -7.16
N ALA A 23 -17.58 -0.81 -7.76
CA ALA A 23 -16.15 -0.72 -7.46
C ALA A 23 -15.89 -0.55 -5.95
N SER A 24 -16.78 0.11 -5.20
CA SER A 24 -16.66 0.25 -3.73
C SER A 24 -16.84 -1.05 -2.95
N GLU A 25 -17.72 -1.95 -3.41
CA GLU A 25 -17.91 -3.25 -2.77
C GLU A 25 -16.69 -4.14 -2.98
N SER A 26 -16.08 -4.09 -4.17
CA SER A 26 -14.83 -4.81 -4.43
C SER A 26 -13.66 -4.23 -3.64
N CYS A 27 -13.58 -2.90 -3.43
CA CYS A 27 -12.59 -2.25 -2.54
C CYS A 27 -12.65 -2.83 -1.12
N THR A 28 -13.86 -2.87 -0.56
CA THR A 28 -14.09 -3.30 0.81
C THR A 28 -13.81 -4.79 0.99
N ALA A 29 -14.23 -5.61 0.02
CA ALA A 29 -13.95 -7.04 0.02
C ALA A 29 -12.45 -7.34 -0.06
N ALA A 30 -11.71 -6.63 -0.92
CA ALA A 30 -10.26 -6.78 -1.05
C ALA A 30 -9.53 -6.45 0.26
N GLN A 31 -9.91 -5.34 0.91
CA GLN A 31 -9.30 -4.94 2.18
C GLN A 31 -9.61 -5.97 3.27
N LYS A 32 -10.86 -6.39 3.36
CA LYS A 32 -11.29 -7.41 4.32
C LYS A 32 -10.52 -8.71 4.12
N HIS A 33 -10.31 -9.13 2.88
CA HIS A 33 -9.55 -10.35 2.59
C HIS A 33 -8.10 -10.29 3.11
N VAL A 34 -7.40 -9.17 2.88
CA VAL A 34 -6.04 -8.99 3.40
C VAL A 34 -6.03 -8.94 4.94
N GLN A 35 -6.99 -8.23 5.55
CA GLN A 35 -7.08 -8.13 7.00
C GLN A 35 -7.39 -9.49 7.65
N ASP A 36 -8.35 -10.25 7.11
CA ASP A 36 -8.71 -11.57 7.61
C ASP A 36 -7.49 -12.52 7.57
N TRP A 37 -6.64 -12.40 6.54
CA TRP A 37 -5.38 -13.15 6.49
C TRP A 37 -4.40 -12.70 7.58
N VAL A 38 -4.22 -11.40 7.81
CA VAL A 38 -3.34 -10.89 8.87
C VAL A 38 -3.81 -11.38 10.24
N ASP A 39 -5.11 -11.33 10.50
CA ASP A 39 -5.71 -11.75 11.77
C ASP A 39 -5.56 -13.27 11.97
N ALA A 40 -5.78 -14.07 10.92
CA ALA A 40 -5.58 -15.52 10.96
C ALA A 40 -4.12 -15.94 11.16
N ASN A 41 -3.17 -15.08 10.79
CA ASN A 41 -1.73 -15.31 10.93
C ASN A 41 -1.12 -14.49 12.09
N ALA A 42 -1.96 -13.94 12.99
CA ALA A 42 -1.49 -13.21 14.16
C ALA A 42 -0.51 -14.07 14.97
N GLY A 43 0.60 -13.47 15.40
CA GLY A 43 1.70 -14.17 16.08
C GLY A 43 2.66 -14.96 15.18
N HIS A 44 2.34 -15.12 13.89
CA HIS A 44 3.17 -15.82 12.89
C HIS A 44 3.54 -14.93 11.69
N LEU A 45 3.24 -13.64 11.77
CA LEU A 45 3.61 -12.68 10.72
C LEU A 45 5.13 -12.58 10.60
N PRO A 46 5.68 -12.46 9.37
CA PRO A 46 7.11 -12.29 9.18
C PRO A 46 7.59 -10.97 9.78
N THR A 47 8.76 -11.01 10.42
CA THR A 47 9.37 -9.86 11.10
C THR A 47 10.73 -9.47 10.52
N ASP A 48 11.14 -10.13 9.44
CA ASP A 48 12.34 -9.84 8.66
C ASP A 48 11.97 -9.46 7.21
N LEU A 49 12.90 -8.81 6.52
CA LEU A 49 12.62 -8.27 5.19
C LEU A 49 12.41 -9.36 4.15
N ASP A 50 13.12 -10.49 4.23
CA ASP A 50 12.96 -11.61 3.30
C ASP A 50 11.54 -12.21 3.38
N GLY A 51 11.07 -12.49 4.59
CA GLY A 51 9.72 -13.01 4.83
C GLY A 51 8.64 -12.03 4.35
N VAL A 52 8.77 -10.75 4.68
CA VAL A 52 7.83 -9.72 4.22
C VAL A 52 7.84 -9.60 2.70
N SER A 53 9.02 -9.59 2.06
CA SER A 53 9.16 -9.36 0.61
C SER A 53 8.58 -10.47 -0.27
N ARG A 54 8.30 -11.65 0.29
CA ARG A 54 7.64 -12.76 -0.43
C ARG A 54 6.14 -12.54 -0.67
N HIS A 55 5.54 -11.54 -0.01
CA HIS A 55 4.12 -11.23 -0.14
C HIS A 55 3.86 -10.10 -1.14
N PRO A 56 2.65 -10.02 -1.75
CA PRO A 56 2.25 -8.84 -2.53
C PRO A 56 2.28 -7.56 -1.69
N VAL A 57 2.54 -6.38 -2.29
CA VAL A 57 2.69 -5.10 -1.56
C VAL A 57 1.53 -4.79 -0.62
N ALA A 58 0.28 -5.10 -1.00
CA ALA A 58 -0.88 -4.90 -0.12
C ALA A 58 -0.77 -5.70 1.18
N TYR A 59 -0.30 -6.96 1.11
CA TYR A 59 -0.02 -7.78 2.28
C TYR A 59 1.20 -7.26 3.05
N ARG A 60 2.26 -6.80 2.38
CA ARG A 60 3.43 -6.20 3.07
C ARG A 60 3.03 -5.00 3.93
N LYS A 61 2.17 -4.12 3.40
CA LYS A 61 1.63 -2.96 4.13
C LYS A 61 0.80 -3.40 5.34
N ALA A 62 -0.06 -4.41 5.17
CA ALA A 62 -0.91 -4.92 6.24
C ALA A 62 -0.10 -5.65 7.34
N ILE A 63 0.89 -6.47 6.95
CA ILE A 63 1.87 -7.06 7.86
C ILE A 63 2.57 -5.95 8.64
N PHE A 64 3.18 -4.99 7.94
CA PHE A 64 3.89 -3.88 8.56
C PHE A 64 3.00 -3.11 9.54
N ALA A 65 1.75 -2.83 9.17
CA ALA A 65 0.81 -2.12 10.05
C ALA A 65 0.59 -2.84 11.39
N ALA A 66 0.55 -4.18 11.38
CA ALA A 66 0.34 -5.02 12.55
C ALA A 66 1.58 -5.20 13.46
N LEU A 67 2.77 -4.80 13.00
CA LEU A 67 4.01 -4.95 13.77
C LEU A 67 4.18 -3.86 14.85
N SER A 68 4.95 -4.20 15.87
CA SER A 68 5.43 -3.23 16.88
C SER A 68 6.38 -2.19 16.26
N ALA A 69 6.57 -1.06 16.96
CA ALA A 69 7.48 0.00 16.51
C ALA A 69 8.92 -0.51 16.31
N ASP A 70 9.44 -1.35 17.22
CA ASP A 70 10.79 -1.90 17.11
C ASP A 70 10.95 -2.81 15.88
N GLN A 71 9.94 -3.63 15.59
CA GLN A 71 9.93 -4.48 14.40
C GLN A 71 9.86 -3.64 13.12
N LYS A 72 9.07 -2.57 13.10
CA LYS A 72 9.00 -1.61 11.98
C LYS A 72 10.36 -0.95 11.72
N VAL A 73 11.05 -0.52 12.78
CA VAL A 73 12.41 0.03 12.70
C VAL A 73 13.38 -1.01 12.13
N SER A 74 13.33 -2.25 12.63
CA SER A 74 14.21 -3.33 12.17
C SER A 74 14.07 -3.57 10.68
N LEU A 75 12.83 -3.68 10.19
CA LEU A 75 12.54 -3.90 8.77
C LEU A 75 13.06 -2.78 7.87
N TRP A 76 12.78 -1.51 8.21
CA TRP A 76 13.27 -0.40 7.40
C TRP A 76 14.80 -0.27 7.45
N ARG A 77 15.42 -0.57 8.59
CA ARG A 77 16.88 -0.58 8.69
C ARG A 77 17.51 -1.70 7.86
N GLU A 78 16.91 -2.89 7.86
CA GLU A 78 17.32 -3.98 6.99
C GLU A 78 17.20 -3.59 5.52
N HIS A 79 16.07 -3.00 5.12
CA HIS A 79 15.81 -2.52 3.76
C HIS A 79 16.86 -1.53 3.28
N ILE A 80 17.16 -0.50 4.09
CA ILE A 80 18.18 0.50 3.74
C ILE A 80 19.57 -0.13 3.64
N ARG A 81 19.93 -1.08 4.53
CA ARG A 81 21.22 -1.79 4.43
C ARG A 81 21.32 -2.62 3.15
N GLN A 82 20.27 -3.36 2.80
CA GLN A 82 20.25 -4.15 1.56
C GLN A 82 20.33 -3.24 0.33
N TYR A 83 19.63 -2.10 0.34
CA TYR A 83 19.73 -1.10 -0.73
C TYR A 83 21.17 -0.58 -0.87
N VAL A 84 21.83 -0.16 0.21
CA VAL A 84 23.23 0.31 0.16
C VAL A 84 24.16 -0.77 -0.39
N ALA A 85 24.01 -2.02 0.07
CA ALA A 85 24.84 -3.13 -0.40
C ALA A 85 24.66 -3.43 -1.90
N ALA A 86 23.44 -3.29 -2.42
CA ALA A 86 23.12 -3.49 -3.84
C ALA A 86 23.59 -2.33 -4.74
N HIS A 87 23.93 -1.17 -4.18
CA HIS A 87 24.30 0.04 -4.92
C HIS A 87 25.74 0.50 -4.57
N PRO A 88 26.79 -0.22 -4.99
CA PRO A 88 28.18 0.14 -4.64
C PRO A 88 28.68 1.44 -5.27
N LYS A 89 27.89 2.08 -6.15
CA LYS A 89 28.22 3.31 -6.87
C LYS A 89 27.52 4.56 -6.32
N LEU A 90 26.95 4.49 -5.11
CA LEU A 90 26.36 5.66 -4.46
C LEU A 90 27.39 6.79 -4.36
N SER A 91 26.95 8.01 -4.66
CA SER A 91 27.78 9.19 -4.41
C SER A 91 27.94 9.42 -2.90
N THR A 92 28.94 10.22 -2.51
CA THR A 92 29.13 10.63 -1.11
C THR A 92 27.88 11.28 -0.54
N GLN A 93 27.18 12.10 -1.33
CA GLN A 93 25.94 12.75 -0.91
C GLN A 93 24.81 11.75 -0.70
N GLN A 94 24.63 10.80 -1.63
CA GLN A 94 23.60 9.76 -1.53
C GLN A 94 23.82 8.86 -0.31
N ALA A 95 25.06 8.43 -0.08
CA ALA A 95 25.42 7.63 1.09
C ALA A 95 25.13 8.37 2.40
N ALA A 96 25.50 9.66 2.50
CA ALA A 96 25.24 10.49 3.68
C ALA A 96 23.74 10.67 3.95
N VAL A 97 22.91 10.81 2.91
CA VAL A 97 21.45 10.87 3.07
C VAL A 97 20.89 9.55 3.61
N LEU A 98 21.33 8.41 3.09
CA LEU A 98 20.88 7.10 3.59
C LEU A 98 21.34 6.84 5.03
N GLU A 99 22.54 7.28 5.40
CA GLU A 99 23.02 7.22 6.79
C GLU A 99 22.17 8.10 7.73
N SER A 100 21.86 9.33 7.32
CA SER A 100 20.96 10.23 8.07
C SER A 100 19.57 9.62 8.23
N VAL A 101 19.02 9.02 7.17
CA VAL A 101 17.73 8.30 7.21
C VAL A 101 17.80 7.15 8.21
N PHE A 102 18.83 6.30 8.08
CA PHE A 102 19.04 5.13 8.93
C PHE A 102 19.11 5.49 10.43
N ALA A 103 19.82 6.58 10.76
CA ALA A 103 19.96 7.08 12.12
C ALA A 103 18.63 7.56 12.72
N ARG A 104 17.72 8.07 11.89
CA ARG A 104 16.40 8.60 12.31
C ARG A 104 15.31 7.53 12.42
N LEU A 105 15.54 6.34 11.86
CA LEU A 105 14.65 5.18 12.05
C LEU A 105 14.71 4.73 13.51
N THR A 106 13.78 5.22 14.30
CA THR A 106 13.65 5.01 15.75
C THR A 106 12.22 4.60 16.07
N SER A 107 11.98 3.99 17.23
CA SER A 107 10.65 3.49 17.57
C SER A 107 9.67 4.65 17.76
N GLU A 108 10.17 5.80 18.23
CA GLU A 108 9.47 7.08 18.31
C GLU A 108 8.95 7.54 16.94
N LEU A 109 9.69 7.26 15.86
CA LEU A 109 9.24 7.55 14.50
C LEU A 109 7.92 6.84 14.18
N PHE A 110 7.71 5.65 14.73
CA PHE A 110 6.56 4.80 14.45
C PHE A 110 5.45 4.87 15.51
N SER A 111 5.72 5.45 16.68
CA SER A 111 4.73 5.60 17.76
C SER A 111 4.24 7.04 17.96
N GLN A 112 5.05 8.05 17.60
CA GLN A 112 4.82 9.44 18.02
C GLN A 112 5.18 10.51 16.97
N ALA A 113 5.82 10.15 15.84
CA ALA A 113 6.25 11.18 14.91
C ALA A 113 5.10 11.96 14.27
N GLY A 114 5.29 13.28 14.20
CA GLY A 114 4.51 14.14 13.33
C GLY A 114 5.01 14.07 11.88
N HIS A 115 4.13 14.39 10.93
CA HIS A 115 4.45 14.36 9.50
C HIS A 115 5.65 15.24 9.12
N ALA A 116 5.93 16.33 9.84
CA ALA A 116 7.06 17.22 9.52
C ALA A 116 8.43 16.52 9.47
N GLN A 117 8.67 15.53 10.35
CA GLN A 117 9.92 14.76 10.30
C GLN A 117 9.96 13.83 9.07
N LEU A 118 8.83 13.21 8.74
CA LEU A 118 8.69 12.33 7.58
C LEU A 118 8.83 13.13 6.27
N ASP A 119 8.26 14.33 6.20
CA ASP A 119 8.34 15.24 5.05
C ASP A 119 9.79 15.70 4.81
N LEU A 120 10.54 15.96 5.90
CA LEU A 120 11.96 16.30 5.81
C LEU A 120 12.78 15.13 5.23
N MET A 121 12.54 13.91 5.72
CA MET A 121 13.23 12.71 5.24
C MET A 121 12.86 12.41 3.78
N GLU A 122 11.59 12.55 3.42
CA GLU A 122 11.10 12.44 2.04
C GLU A 122 11.86 13.40 1.12
N LYS A 123 11.91 14.69 1.49
CA LYS A 123 12.59 15.71 0.72
C LYS A 123 14.07 15.39 0.55
N GLN A 124 14.77 15.00 1.63
CA GLN A 124 16.19 14.66 1.57
C GLN A 124 16.48 13.52 0.60
N VAL A 125 15.64 12.47 0.61
CA VAL A 125 15.80 11.33 -0.30
C VAL A 125 15.48 11.74 -1.73
N LYS A 126 14.36 12.43 -1.97
CA LYS A 126 13.98 12.89 -3.31
C LYS A 126 15.02 13.84 -3.92
N ASP A 127 15.60 14.74 -3.14
CA ASP A 127 16.64 15.67 -3.61
C ASP A 127 17.94 14.95 -4.01
N ALA A 128 18.30 13.85 -3.33
CA ALA A 128 19.56 13.12 -3.60
C ALA A 128 19.43 11.98 -4.63
N PHE A 129 18.24 11.40 -4.79
CA PHE A 129 18.00 10.22 -5.63
C PHE A 129 17.01 10.45 -6.76
N GLY A 130 16.21 11.52 -6.69
CA GLY A 130 15.06 11.73 -7.56
C GLY A 130 13.80 11.04 -7.04
N ALA A 131 12.66 11.46 -7.59
CA ALA A 131 11.34 11.01 -7.12
C ALA A 131 11.05 9.54 -7.43
N GLU A 132 11.53 9.02 -8.56
CA GLU A 132 11.34 7.62 -8.97
C GLU A 132 12.09 6.68 -8.05
N GLU A 133 13.38 6.93 -7.83
CA GLU A 133 14.23 6.08 -6.98
C GLU A 133 13.81 6.13 -5.50
N ALA A 134 13.30 7.28 -5.04
CA ALA A 134 12.75 7.39 -3.69
C ALA A 134 11.61 6.39 -3.41
N VAL A 135 10.89 5.92 -4.43
CA VAL A 135 9.86 4.88 -4.27
C VAL A 135 10.47 3.59 -3.72
N ALA A 136 11.61 3.16 -4.28
CA ALA A 136 12.31 1.96 -3.87
C ALA A 136 12.98 2.12 -2.49
N ILE A 137 13.40 3.32 -2.13
CA ILE A 137 14.16 3.55 -0.89
C ILE A 137 13.24 3.70 0.33
N VAL A 138 12.18 4.51 0.23
CA VAL A 138 11.40 4.94 1.41
C VAL A 138 9.88 4.76 1.28
N ALA A 139 9.36 4.33 0.13
CA ALA A 139 7.91 4.15 -0.05
C ALA A 139 7.51 2.72 -0.43
N THR A 140 8.46 1.81 -0.55
CA THR A 140 8.20 0.38 -0.77
C THR A 140 9.12 -0.42 0.12
N LEU A 141 8.55 -1.29 0.95
CA LEU A 141 9.32 -2.23 1.76
C LEU A 141 9.58 -3.50 0.94
N GLY A 142 10.85 -3.81 0.71
CA GLY A 142 11.27 -4.84 -0.22
C GLY A 142 11.23 -4.39 -1.69
N PRO A 143 11.28 -5.33 -2.64
CA PRO A 143 11.32 -5.00 -4.07
C PRO A 143 10.08 -4.26 -4.56
N VAL A 144 10.27 -3.30 -5.47
CA VAL A 144 9.16 -2.66 -6.20
C VAL A 144 8.50 -3.69 -7.11
N GLU A 145 7.19 -3.90 -6.94
CA GLU A 145 6.43 -4.82 -7.78
C GLU A 145 6.13 -4.22 -9.14
N ALA A 146 6.29 -5.02 -10.19
CA ALA A 146 5.76 -4.67 -11.51
C ALA A 146 4.22 -4.62 -11.44
N PRO A 147 3.55 -3.73 -12.19
CA PRO A 147 2.09 -3.61 -12.17
C PRO A 147 1.35 -4.94 -12.44
N GLU A 148 1.93 -5.81 -13.27
CA GLU A 148 1.39 -7.12 -13.65
C GLU A 148 1.43 -8.15 -12.51
N ALA A 149 2.23 -7.91 -11.46
CA ALA A 149 2.38 -8.81 -10.32
C ALA A 149 1.26 -8.63 -9.27
N VAL A 150 0.40 -7.60 -9.40
CA VAL A 150 -0.68 -7.34 -8.45
C VAL A 150 -1.87 -8.25 -8.74
N PRO A 151 -2.29 -9.12 -7.80
CA PRO A 151 -3.48 -9.94 -7.97
C PRO A 151 -4.72 -9.07 -8.24
N PRO A 152 -5.57 -9.39 -9.25
CA PRO A 152 -6.75 -8.57 -9.57
C PRO A 152 -7.70 -8.34 -8.39
N ALA A 153 -7.76 -9.29 -7.46
CA ALA A 153 -8.54 -9.19 -6.22
C ALA A 153 -8.08 -8.04 -5.29
N LEU A 154 -6.88 -7.48 -5.46
CA LEU A 154 -6.31 -6.42 -4.63
C LEU A 154 -6.29 -5.04 -5.31
N ALA A 155 -6.66 -4.97 -6.58
CA ALA A 155 -6.71 -3.73 -7.37
C ALA A 155 -7.53 -2.57 -6.76
N PRO A 156 -8.62 -2.79 -6.00
CA PRO A 156 -9.50 -1.68 -5.60
C PRO A 156 -9.08 -0.95 -4.30
N LEU A 157 -7.91 -1.25 -3.73
CA LEU A 157 -7.40 -0.53 -2.54
C LEU A 157 -6.80 0.83 -2.90
N CYS A 158 -6.91 1.85 -2.03
CA CYS A 158 -6.13 3.09 -2.23
C CYS A 158 -4.63 2.77 -2.15
N GLN A 159 -3.82 3.32 -3.07
CA GLN A 159 -2.42 2.93 -3.26
C GLN A 159 -1.42 4.05 -2.99
N CYS A 160 -1.88 5.31 -2.97
CA CYS A 160 -1.03 6.48 -2.70
C CYS A 160 -1.61 7.37 -1.60
N SER A 161 -0.76 8.22 -1.02
CA SER A 161 -1.16 9.29 -0.11
C SER A 161 -1.08 10.63 -0.82
N ARG A 162 -2.09 11.47 -0.68
CA ARG A 162 -2.06 12.86 -1.17
C ARG A 162 -1.13 13.75 -0.33
N ALA A 163 -0.84 13.36 0.91
CA ALA A 163 0.06 14.09 1.80
C ALA A 163 1.54 13.77 1.52
N SER A 164 1.83 12.53 1.12
CA SER A 164 3.18 12.04 0.80
C SER A 164 3.10 11.18 -0.48
N PRO A 165 3.08 11.83 -1.67
CA PRO A 165 2.82 11.16 -2.93
C PRO A 165 4.08 10.49 -3.49
N TYR A 166 3.91 9.23 -3.89
CA TYR A 166 4.90 8.39 -4.57
C TYR A 166 4.27 7.79 -5.83
N CYS A 167 3.95 8.66 -6.79
CA CYS A 167 3.27 8.31 -8.04
C CYS A 167 4.15 8.50 -9.30
N GLY A 168 5.47 8.65 -9.12
CA GLY A 168 6.38 9.00 -10.22
C GLY A 168 5.98 10.33 -10.87
N SER A 169 5.71 10.29 -12.18
CA SER A 169 5.25 11.46 -12.95
C SER A 169 3.75 11.76 -12.82
N LEU A 170 2.97 10.86 -12.20
CA LEU A 170 1.53 11.03 -11.97
C LEU A 170 1.26 11.72 -10.62
N ALA A 171 0.04 12.23 -10.45
CA ALA A 171 -0.41 12.78 -9.17
C ALA A 171 -1.18 11.72 -8.37
N CYS A 172 -1.14 11.82 -7.04
CA CYS A 172 -2.08 11.08 -6.21
C CYS A 172 -3.42 11.83 -6.18
N ARG A 173 -4.49 11.24 -6.73
CA ARG A 173 -5.82 11.85 -6.77
C ARG A 173 -6.80 11.10 -5.88
N ALA A 174 -7.77 11.83 -5.33
CA ALA A 174 -8.86 11.20 -4.58
C ALA A 174 -9.75 10.38 -5.53
N TYR A 175 -9.94 9.10 -5.21
CA TYR A 175 -10.81 8.18 -5.95
C TYR A 175 -11.79 7.49 -4.99
N LYS A 176 -12.79 6.81 -5.54
CA LYS A 176 -13.63 5.87 -4.78
C LYS A 176 -12.83 4.59 -4.51
N CYS A 177 -11.97 4.64 -3.50
CA CYS A 177 -11.20 3.51 -2.98
C CYS A 177 -11.31 3.47 -1.46
N THR A 178 -11.07 2.30 -0.85
CA THR A 178 -11.07 2.20 0.61
C THR A 178 -9.73 2.66 1.18
N THR A 179 -9.79 3.59 2.13
CA THR A 179 -8.61 4.17 2.75
C THR A 179 -7.99 3.18 3.73
N GLN A 180 -6.66 3.13 3.75
CA GLN A 180 -5.88 2.23 4.60
C GLN A 180 -4.59 2.91 5.07
N SER A 181 -3.91 2.34 6.05
CA SER A 181 -2.54 2.74 6.39
C SER A 181 -1.54 2.14 5.39
N GLY A 182 -0.28 2.57 5.43
CA GLY A 182 0.78 1.96 4.63
C GLY A 182 1.14 2.69 3.34
N CYS A 183 0.87 3.99 3.24
CA CYS A 183 1.34 4.82 2.12
C CYS A 183 2.36 5.86 2.58
N GLY A 184 2.97 6.55 1.61
CA GLY A 184 3.94 7.60 1.87
C GLY A 184 5.23 7.11 2.49
N THR A 185 6.02 8.05 2.98
CA THR A 185 7.34 7.81 3.56
C THR A 185 7.24 6.86 4.75
N PHE A 186 7.98 5.77 4.68
CA PHE A 186 8.02 4.67 5.67
C PHE A 186 6.67 4.06 6.03
N TYR A 187 5.68 4.11 5.11
CA TYR A 187 4.34 3.57 5.34
C TYR A 187 3.55 4.26 6.46
N GLN A 188 3.94 5.49 6.83
CA GLN A 188 3.36 6.25 7.93
C GLN A 188 2.17 7.13 7.55
N PHE A 189 1.81 7.19 6.27
CA PHE A 189 0.69 7.99 5.80
C PHE A 189 -0.52 7.12 5.43
N ARG A 190 -1.69 7.73 5.55
CA ARG A 190 -2.94 7.15 5.05
C ARG A 190 -2.91 7.12 3.52
N CYS A 191 -3.21 5.94 2.96
CA CYS A 191 -3.56 5.76 1.57
C CYS A 191 -4.96 6.34 1.33
N ASP A 192 -5.07 7.33 0.46
CA ASP A 192 -6.32 8.05 0.22
C ASP A 192 -6.52 8.47 -1.24
N GLY A 193 -5.80 7.81 -2.14
CA GLY A 193 -5.94 8.01 -3.57
C GLY A 193 -5.35 6.88 -4.41
N LEU A 194 -5.42 7.10 -5.72
CA LEU A 194 -4.74 6.32 -6.76
C LEU A 194 -3.89 7.26 -7.60
N CYS A 195 -2.79 6.74 -8.16
CA CYS A 195 -1.94 7.48 -9.07
C CYS A 195 -2.62 7.62 -10.44
N GLY A 196 -2.75 8.84 -10.95
CA GLY A 196 -3.38 9.14 -12.24
C GLY A 196 -3.54 10.63 -12.54
#